data_AF-A0A531LCJ5-F1
#
_entry.id   AF-A0A531LCJ5-F1
#
_cell.length_a   1.000
_cell.length_b   1.000
_cell.length_c   1.000
_cell.angle_alpha   90.00
_cell.angle_beta   90.00
_cell.angle_gamma   90.00
#
_symmetry.space_group_name_H-M   'P 1'
#
loop_
_entity.id
_entity.type
_entity.pdbx_description
1 polymer ?
#
loop_
_entity_poly.entity_id
_entity_poly.type
_entity_poly.pdbx_seq_one_letter_code
_entity_poly.pdbx_strand_id
1 'polypeptide(L)'
;MGVRGKVEQLVDNVIAASNITIQERRSAEGLDAHIPMILRDGALYDPDLDRFFRDLPLNGVRSRHSLRAYGYDVLVWARFLSEACAKTIWQADRHDVLAYHRIRRRADAGQRISAASWNRAVACLDRLYRWGVQEGLIAEAPFTHRS
;
A
#
# COMPACT_ATOMS: atom_id res chain seq x y z
N MET A 1 4.01 37.56 -18.46
CA MET A 1 4.85 37.07 -17.36
C MET A 1 4.03 37.13 -16.08
N GLY A 2 3.33 36.04 -15.75
CA GLY A 2 2.57 35.92 -14.51
C GLY A 2 3.42 35.16 -13.50
N VAL A 3 3.74 35.80 -12.39
CA VAL A 3 4.52 35.23 -11.29
C VAL A 3 3.69 34.12 -10.65
N ARG A 4 3.98 32.87 -11.01
CA ARG A 4 3.38 31.69 -10.40
C ARG A 4 3.89 31.60 -8.96
N GLY A 5 2.96 31.60 -8.01
CA GLY A 5 3.22 31.89 -6.61
C GLY A 5 4.13 30.85 -5.95
N LYS A 6 5.00 31.33 -5.06
CA LYS A 6 5.91 30.57 -4.19
C LYS A 6 5.23 29.43 -3.40
N VAL A 7 3.90 29.49 -3.26
CA VAL A 7 3.06 28.48 -2.59
C VAL A 7 2.78 27.27 -3.50
N GLU A 8 2.58 27.47 -4.81
CA GLU A 8 2.46 26.37 -5.79
C GLU A 8 3.81 25.65 -5.95
N GLN A 9 4.91 26.39 -5.91
CA GLN A 9 6.26 25.82 -5.88
C GLN A 9 6.60 25.06 -4.59
N LEU A 10 5.93 25.35 -3.47
CA LEU A 10 6.11 24.64 -2.20
C LEU A 10 5.31 23.33 -2.17
N VAL A 11 4.11 23.28 -2.76
CA VAL A 11 3.36 22.02 -2.89
C VAL A 11 4.00 21.08 -3.92
N ASP A 12 4.64 21.63 -4.95
CA ASP A 12 5.41 20.84 -5.93
C ASP A 12 6.73 20.31 -5.35
N ASN A 13 7.34 21.01 -4.37
CA ASN A 13 8.60 20.60 -3.72
C ASN A 13 8.46 19.78 -2.44
N VAL A 14 7.26 19.67 -1.85
CA VAL A 14 6.99 18.69 -0.77
C VAL A 14 6.82 17.29 -1.35
N ILE A 15 6.59 17.18 -2.66
CA ILE A 15 6.69 15.95 -3.44
C ILE A 15 8.17 15.67 -3.74
N ALA A 16 8.96 15.39 -2.71
CA ALA A 16 9.96 14.34 -2.88
C ALA A 16 9.17 13.02 -2.96
N ALA A 17 8.40 12.84 -4.05
CA ALA A 17 7.51 11.70 -4.24
C ALA A 17 8.35 10.46 -4.02
N SER A 18 7.96 9.63 -3.06
CA SER A 18 8.53 8.30 -3.04
C SER A 18 8.26 7.69 -4.41
N ASN A 19 9.32 7.34 -5.15
CA ASN A 19 9.25 6.66 -6.45
C ASN A 19 8.70 5.23 -6.34
N ILE A 20 7.95 4.95 -5.28
CA ILE A 20 7.19 3.72 -5.10
C ILE A 20 5.99 3.80 -6.04
N THR A 21 5.91 2.90 -7.02
CA THR A 21 4.85 2.85 -8.03
C THR A 21 4.26 1.45 -8.09
N ILE A 22 3.12 1.31 -8.77
CA ILE A 22 2.49 0.01 -9.03
C ILE A 22 2.61 -0.31 -10.52
N GLN A 23 3.01 -1.54 -10.81
CA GLN A 23 2.87 -2.14 -12.12
C GLN A 23 1.72 -3.16 -12.04
N GLU A 24 0.60 -2.85 -12.68
CA GLU A 24 -0.61 -3.71 -12.63
C GLU A 24 -0.48 -5.01 -13.44
N ARG A 25 0.47 -5.04 -14.39
CA ARG A 25 0.61 -6.11 -15.37
C ARG A 25 2.03 -6.66 -15.41
N ARG A 26 2.13 -7.98 -15.30
CA ARG A 26 3.40 -8.72 -15.45
C ARG A 26 3.58 -9.15 -16.89
N SER A 27 4.84 -9.33 -17.29
CA SER A 27 5.20 -10.07 -18.50
C SER A 27 5.03 -11.58 -18.26
N ALA A 28 3.77 -12.00 -18.11
CA ALA A 28 3.35 -13.37 -17.84
C ALA A 28 2.01 -13.64 -18.56
N GLU A 29 1.58 -14.90 -18.61
CA GLU A 29 0.30 -15.28 -19.19
C GLU A 29 -0.76 -15.60 -18.11
N GLY A 30 -2.02 -15.73 -18.53
CA GLY A 30 -3.10 -16.17 -17.64
C GLY A 30 -3.39 -15.21 -16.48
N LEU A 31 -3.60 -15.77 -15.29
CA LEU A 31 -3.94 -15.01 -14.10
C LEU A 31 -2.74 -14.18 -13.59
N ASP A 32 -1.53 -14.70 -13.73
CA ASP A 32 -0.29 -14.08 -13.26
C ASP A 32 -0.01 -12.75 -13.96
N ALA A 33 -0.47 -12.60 -15.20
CA ALA A 33 -0.43 -11.34 -15.95
C ALA A 33 -1.13 -10.16 -15.25
N HIS A 34 -2.02 -10.44 -14.29
CA HIS A 34 -2.83 -9.46 -13.58
C HIS A 34 -2.46 -9.30 -12.09
N ILE A 35 -1.43 -10.02 -11.64
CA ILE A 35 -0.93 -9.90 -10.26
C ILE A 35 -0.06 -8.64 -10.19
N PRO A 36 -0.38 -7.66 -9.34
CA PRO A 36 0.38 -6.41 -9.28
C PRO A 36 1.80 -6.63 -8.75
N MET A 37 2.69 -5.70 -9.11
CA MET A 37 4.03 -5.55 -8.54
C MET A 37 4.16 -4.13 -7.99
N ILE A 38 4.85 -3.99 -6.86
CA ILE A 38 5.23 -2.68 -6.35
C ILE A 38 6.69 -2.47 -6.69
N LEU A 39 6.99 -1.31 -7.27
CA LEU A 39 8.33 -0.94 -7.71
C LEU A 39 8.80 0.28 -6.91
N ARG A 40 10.10 0.42 -6.68
CA ARG A 40 10.75 1.65 -6.22
C ARG A 40 11.85 1.99 -7.20
N ASP A 41 11.81 3.22 -7.74
CA ASP A 41 12.77 3.68 -8.75
C ASP A 41 12.84 2.76 -9.99
N GLY A 42 11.69 2.14 -10.34
CA GLY A 42 11.57 1.19 -11.45
C GLY A 42 12.07 -0.23 -11.16
N ALA A 43 12.70 -0.48 -10.01
CA ALA A 43 13.10 -1.81 -9.56
C ALA A 43 12.06 -2.41 -8.60
N LEU A 44 12.07 -3.73 -8.39
CA LEU A 44 11.16 -4.38 -7.46
C LEU A 44 11.31 -3.80 -6.04
N TYR A 45 10.20 -3.37 -5.43
CA TYR A 45 10.23 -2.71 -4.11
C TYR A 45 10.70 -3.64 -3.00
N ASP A 46 10.14 -4.85 -2.95
CA ASP A 46 10.43 -5.85 -1.93
C ASP A 46 10.07 -7.25 -2.48
N PRO A 47 10.99 -8.23 -2.42
CA PRO A 47 10.76 -9.56 -2.99
C PRO A 47 9.71 -10.37 -2.22
N ASP A 48 9.59 -10.17 -0.90
CA ASP A 48 8.57 -10.84 -0.09
C ASP A 48 7.19 -10.27 -0.35
N LEU A 49 7.09 -8.95 -0.55
CA LEU A 49 5.83 -8.33 -0.97
C LEU A 49 5.40 -8.84 -2.35
N ASP A 50 6.33 -9.06 -3.27
CA ASP A 50 6.04 -9.67 -4.56
C ASP A 50 5.53 -11.11 -4.44
N ARG A 51 6.14 -11.90 -3.53
CA ARG A 51 5.70 -13.25 -3.21
C ARG A 51 4.28 -13.25 -2.63
N PHE A 52 3.97 -12.35 -1.70
CA PHE A 52 2.61 -12.17 -1.17
C PHE A 52 1.58 -11.95 -2.28
N PHE A 53 1.86 -11.07 -3.25
CA PHE A 53 0.94 -10.83 -4.36
C PHE A 53 0.73 -12.09 -5.22
N ARG A 54 1.80 -12.88 -5.45
CA ARG A 54 1.71 -14.15 -6.17
C ARG A 54 0.88 -15.20 -5.44
N ASP A 55 0.84 -15.15 -4.11
CA ASP A 55 0.04 -16.07 -3.30
C ASP A 55 -1.44 -15.68 -3.18
N LEU A 56 -1.83 -14.44 -3.52
CA LEU A 56 -3.21 -13.96 -3.40
C LEU A 56 -4.25 -14.83 -4.14
N PRO A 57 -4.03 -15.25 -5.41
CA PRO A 57 -4.93 -16.17 -6.10
C PRO A 57 -5.13 -17.52 -5.42
N LEU A 58 -4.06 -18.06 -4.80
CA LEU A 58 -4.12 -19.31 -4.05
C LEU A 58 -4.96 -19.12 -2.78
N ASN A 59 -4.85 -17.96 -2.16
CA ASN A 59 -5.57 -17.55 -0.94
C ASN A 59 -6.95 -16.93 -1.20
N GLY A 60 -7.55 -17.23 -2.36
CA GLY A 60 -8.96 -16.91 -2.67
C GLY A 60 -9.21 -15.55 -3.34
N VAL A 61 -8.19 -14.73 -3.61
CA VAL A 61 -8.33 -13.44 -4.32
C VAL A 61 -7.95 -13.62 -5.78
N ARG A 62 -8.93 -14.06 -6.60
CA ARG A 62 -8.69 -14.44 -8.00
C ARG A 62 -9.20 -13.44 -9.04
N SER A 63 -10.08 -12.52 -8.65
CA SER A 63 -10.64 -11.56 -9.61
C SER A 63 -9.60 -10.47 -9.93
N ARG A 64 -9.48 -10.11 -11.22
CA ARG A 64 -8.58 -9.02 -11.68
C ARG A 64 -8.86 -7.70 -10.96
N HIS A 65 -10.13 -7.41 -10.72
CA HIS A 65 -10.55 -6.21 -10.00
C HIS A 65 -10.04 -6.21 -8.56
N SER A 66 -10.17 -7.35 -7.85
CA SER A 66 -9.70 -7.49 -6.47
C SER A 66 -8.18 -7.43 -6.37
N LEU A 67 -7.45 -8.08 -7.28
CA LEU A 67 -5.99 -8.02 -7.35
C LEU A 67 -5.50 -6.58 -7.54
N ARG A 68 -6.10 -5.87 -8.50
CA ARG A 68 -5.80 -4.45 -8.74
C ARG A 68 -6.09 -3.60 -7.51
N ALA A 69 -7.27 -3.76 -6.90
CA ALA A 69 -7.65 -3.01 -5.71
C ALA A 69 -6.68 -3.22 -4.54
N TYR A 70 -6.28 -4.48 -4.29
CA TYR A 70 -5.30 -4.83 -3.26
C TYR A 70 -3.92 -4.24 -3.56
N GLY A 71 -3.47 -4.27 -4.82
CA GLY A 71 -2.24 -3.62 -5.24
C GLY A 71 -2.22 -2.13 -4.89
N TYR A 72 -3.31 -1.41 -5.14
CA TYR A 72 -3.42 0.01 -4.78
C TYR A 72 -3.51 0.23 -3.26
N ASP A 73 -4.25 -0.60 -2.53
CA ASP A 73 -4.37 -0.48 -1.08
C ASP A 73 -2.98 -0.67 -0.41
N VAL A 74 -2.16 -1.61 -0.91
CA VAL A 74 -0.76 -1.80 -0.49
C VAL A 74 0.15 -0.66 -0.94
N LEU A 75 0.03 -0.17 -2.18
CA LEU A 75 0.83 0.95 -2.69
C LEU A 75 0.69 2.19 -1.80
N VAL A 76 -0.56 2.56 -1.48
CA VAL A 76 -0.85 3.74 -0.66
C VAL A 76 -0.27 3.58 0.74
N TRP A 77 -0.33 2.37 1.30
CA TRP A 77 0.26 2.07 2.59
C TRP A 77 1.80 2.13 2.57
N ALA A 78 2.45 1.54 1.57
CA ALA A 78 3.91 1.57 1.41
C ALA A 78 4.44 3.01 1.24
N ARG A 79 3.72 3.85 0.48
CA ARG A 79 4.03 5.29 0.36
C ARG A 79 3.89 6.01 1.70
N PHE A 80 2.78 5.78 2.41
CA PHE A 80 2.58 6.36 3.73
C PHE A 80 3.72 6.01 4.69
N LEU A 81 4.12 4.73 4.78
CA LEU A 81 5.23 4.32 5.64
C LEU A 81 6.56 4.96 5.23
N SER A 82 6.84 5.00 3.93
CA SER A 82 8.08 5.61 3.40
C SER A 82 8.14 7.12 3.69
N GLU A 83 7.05 7.84 3.44
CA GLU A 83 7.02 9.30 3.47
C GLU A 83 6.76 9.87 4.86
N ALA A 84 5.83 9.28 5.60
CA ALA A 84 5.39 9.81 6.90
C ALA A 84 6.10 9.15 8.09
N CYS A 85 6.58 7.92 7.93
CA CYS A 85 7.18 7.15 9.02
C CYS A 85 8.66 6.80 8.81
N ALA A 86 9.22 7.02 7.61
CA ALA A 86 10.55 6.57 7.21
C ALA A 86 10.78 5.05 7.46
N LYS A 87 9.74 4.24 7.22
CA LYS A 87 9.72 2.79 7.47
C LYS A 87 9.47 2.00 6.18
N THR A 88 10.03 0.79 6.12
CA THR A 88 9.63 -0.23 5.13
C THR A 88 8.32 -0.89 5.54
N ILE A 89 7.71 -1.65 4.62
CA ILE A 89 6.45 -2.33 4.87
C ILE A 89 6.53 -3.30 6.07
N TRP A 90 7.67 -3.96 6.28
CA TRP A 90 7.87 -4.93 7.37
C TRP A 90 8.26 -4.29 8.71
N GLN A 91 8.55 -2.99 8.74
CA GLN A 91 8.86 -2.25 9.98
C GLN A 91 7.63 -1.58 10.60
N ALA A 92 6.46 -1.74 9.99
CA ALA A 92 5.25 -1.10 10.46
C ALA A 92 4.81 -1.63 11.82
N ASP A 93 4.38 -0.71 12.68
CA ASP A 93 3.86 -1.02 14.00
C ASP A 93 2.43 -0.52 14.19
N ARG A 94 1.88 -0.74 15.37
CA ARG A 94 0.51 -0.31 15.71
C ARG A 94 0.32 1.21 15.65
N HIS A 95 1.35 2.00 15.98
CA HIS A 95 1.27 3.46 15.94
C HIS A 95 1.13 3.96 14.49
N ASP A 96 1.82 3.33 13.54
CA ASP A 96 1.71 3.66 12.12
C ASP A 96 0.28 3.40 11.60
N VAL A 97 -0.34 2.27 11.99
CA VAL A 97 -1.74 1.96 11.61
C VAL A 97 -2.71 3.00 12.16
N LEU A 98 -2.51 3.46 13.40
CA LEU A 98 -3.33 4.51 14.01
C LEU A 98 -3.15 5.87 13.31
N ALA A 99 -1.91 6.21 12.92
CA ALA A 99 -1.62 7.43 12.17
C ALA A 99 -2.27 7.41 10.78
N TYR A 100 -2.13 6.30 10.06
CA TYR A 100 -2.75 6.10 8.75
C TYR A 100 -4.27 6.15 8.78
N HIS A 101 -4.89 5.55 9.80
CA HIS A 101 -6.33 5.67 10.01
C HIS A 101 -6.77 7.13 10.20
N ARG A 102 -6.04 7.94 10.98
CA ARG A 102 -6.36 9.36 11.15
C ARG A 102 -6.31 10.10 9.83
N ILE A 103 -5.27 9.91 9.02
CA ILE A 103 -5.14 10.58 7.73
C ILE A 103 -6.26 10.17 6.77
N ARG A 104 -6.56 8.86 6.65
CA ARG A 104 -7.51 8.36 5.64
C ARG A 104 -8.97 8.55 6.02
N ARG A 105 -9.29 8.63 7.32
CA ARG A 105 -10.67 8.68 7.82
C ARG A 105 -11.03 9.98 8.55
N ARG A 106 -10.05 10.74 9.06
CA ARG A 106 -10.29 12.00 9.78
C ARG A 106 -9.82 13.25 9.03
N ALA A 107 -9.29 13.11 7.81
CA ALA A 107 -9.13 14.25 6.91
C ALA A 107 -10.48 14.87 6.52
N ASP A 108 -10.40 16.08 5.97
CA ASP A 108 -11.56 16.84 5.48
C ASP A 108 -12.43 16.00 4.53
N ALA A 109 -13.73 16.33 4.46
CA ALA A 109 -14.72 15.50 3.79
C ALA A 109 -14.35 15.14 2.33
N GLY A 110 -13.62 16.00 1.62
CA GLY A 110 -13.14 15.75 0.25
C GLY A 110 -11.95 14.79 0.13
N GLN A 111 -11.22 14.53 1.22
CA GLN A 111 -10.02 13.65 1.24
C GLN A 111 -10.30 12.30 1.93
N ARG A 112 -11.47 12.14 2.55
CA ARG A 112 -11.88 10.95 3.28
C ARG A 112 -12.28 9.83 2.33
N ILE A 113 -11.72 8.63 2.52
CA ILE A 113 -12.18 7.47 1.77
C ILE A 113 -13.49 6.90 2.35
N SER A 114 -14.31 6.31 1.48
CA SER A 114 -15.53 5.62 1.89
C SER A 114 -15.25 4.51 2.90
N ALA A 115 -16.25 4.17 3.72
CA ALA A 115 -16.12 3.09 4.70
C ALA A 115 -15.81 1.74 4.01
N ALA A 116 -16.41 1.49 2.84
CA ALA A 116 -16.16 0.29 2.06
C ALA A 116 -14.69 0.19 1.58
N SER A 117 -14.13 1.29 1.05
CA SER A 117 -12.72 1.32 0.63
C SER A 117 -11.77 1.16 1.82
N TRP A 118 -12.09 1.75 2.97
CA TRP A 118 -11.32 1.54 4.19
C TRP A 118 -11.34 0.09 4.66
N ASN A 119 -12.53 -0.53 4.73
CA ASN A 119 -12.67 -1.92 5.16
C ASN A 119 -11.90 -2.88 4.23
N ARG A 120 -11.95 -2.64 2.92
CA ARG A 120 -11.16 -3.41 1.94
C ARG A 120 -9.66 -3.24 2.18
N ALA A 121 -9.19 -2.01 2.38
CA ALA A 121 -7.77 -1.74 2.63
C ALA A 121 -7.31 -2.44 3.92
N VAL A 122 -8.07 -2.33 5.01
CA VAL A 122 -7.75 -3.03 6.28
C VAL A 122 -7.75 -4.54 6.09
N ALA A 123 -8.71 -5.12 5.38
CA ALA A 123 -8.74 -6.56 5.12
C ALA A 123 -7.53 -7.03 4.28
N CYS A 124 -7.12 -6.23 3.30
CA CYS A 124 -5.92 -6.49 2.50
C CYS A 124 -4.65 -6.44 3.36
N LEU A 125 -4.48 -5.39 4.16
CA LEU A 125 -3.29 -5.18 4.99
C LEU A 125 -3.22 -6.19 6.14
N ASP A 126 -4.33 -6.50 6.81
CA ASP A 126 -4.39 -7.56 7.83
C ASP A 126 -3.93 -8.91 7.24
N ARG A 127 -4.39 -9.24 6.02
CA ARG A 127 -3.95 -10.44 5.31
C ARG A 127 -2.45 -10.40 5.00
N LEU A 128 -1.92 -9.28 4.52
CA LEU A 128 -0.47 -9.12 4.24
C LEU A 128 0.37 -9.38 5.49
N TYR A 129 0.04 -8.74 6.60
CA TYR A 129 0.84 -8.86 7.82
C TYR A 129 0.72 -10.24 8.47
N ARG A 130 -0.44 -10.88 8.38
CA ARG A 130 -0.61 -12.28 8.81
C ARG A 130 0.23 -13.24 7.98
N TRP A 131 0.24 -13.05 6.66
CA TRP A 131 1.13 -13.80 5.77
C TRP A 131 2.60 -13.55 6.14
N GLY A 132 2.99 -12.30 6.41
CA GLY A 132 4.36 -11.97 6.84
C GLY A 132 4.78 -12.63 8.16
N VAL A 133 3.85 -12.77 9.12
CA VAL A 133 4.09 -13.56 10.35
C VAL A 133 4.27 -15.05 10.03
N GLN A 134 3.42 -15.62 9.17
CA GLN A 134 3.50 -17.04 8.78
C GLN A 134 4.81 -17.37 8.07
N GLU A 135 5.31 -16.44 7.25
CA GLU A 135 6.58 -16.55 6.53
C GLU A 135 7.81 -16.18 7.38
N GLY A 136 7.62 -15.79 8.65
CA GLY A 136 8.71 -15.46 9.58
C GLY A 136 9.41 -14.12 9.31
N LEU A 137 8.80 -13.24 8.51
CA LEU A 137 9.36 -11.92 8.16
C LEU A 137 9.26 -10.92 9.33
N ILE A 138 8.23 -11.07 10.16
CA ILE A 138 7.96 -10.25 11.33
C ILE A 138 7.43 -11.13 12.46
N ALA A 139 7.66 -10.71 13.71
CA ALA A 139 7.20 -11.46 14.88
C ALA A 139 5.69 -11.31 15.13
N GLU A 140 5.13 -10.12 14.83
CA GLU A 140 3.73 -9.80 15.10
C GLU A 140 3.13 -8.88 14.04
N ALA A 141 1.83 -8.99 13.80
CA ALA A 141 1.11 -8.14 12.88
C ALA A 141 0.70 -6.81 13.55
N PRO A 142 0.89 -5.64 12.90
CA PRO A 142 0.50 -4.34 13.44
C PRO A 142 -1.03 -4.13 13.46
N PHE A 143 -1.78 -4.96 12.73
CA PHE A 143 -3.24 -4.98 12.73
C PHE A 143 -3.75 -5.96 13.78
N THR A 144 -4.52 -5.46 14.73
CA THR A 144 -5.17 -6.29 15.75
C THR A 144 -6.53 -6.73 15.22
N HIS A 145 -6.80 -8.03 15.26
CA HIS A 145 -8.18 -8.48 15.15
C HIS A 145 -8.97 -7.96 16.35
N ARG A 146 -10.14 -7.37 16.08
CA ARG A 146 -11.15 -7.30 17.14
C ARG A 146 -11.66 -8.73 17.30
N SER A 147 -11.19 -9.39 18.37
CA SER A 147 -11.89 -10.51 18.98
C SER A 147 -13.30 -10.09 19.39
#